data_AF-A0A7Y5NUL5-F1
#
_entry.id   AF-A0A7Y5NUL5-F1
#
_cell.length_a   1.000
_cell.length_b   1.000
_cell.length_c   1.000
_cell.angle_alpha   90.00
_cell.angle_beta   90.00
_cell.angle_gamma   90.00
#
_symmetry.space_group_name_H-M   'P 1'
#
loop_
_entity.id
_entity.type
_entity.pdbx_description
1 polymer ?
#
loop_
_entity_poly.entity_id
_entity_poly.type
_entity_poly.pdbx_seq_one_letter_code
_entity_poly.pdbx_strand_id
1 'polypeptide(L)'
;MRTAGRGYWANCLYCAFGIAAALDCDAVVTTRYGGEDEVARYDVRRGTGVVPPSSDVFHLSTPPARWWDNVIFACSSFQPFRSEADVDRWCRDHALPRGAIMSLGALWAFARDWYGSYLSTPWRKRSPAEAQALFTRHGLIGPFWRIT
;
A
#
# COMPACT_ATOMS: atom_id res chain seq x y z
N MET A 1 0.49 -12.19 5.80
CA MET A 1 -0.55 -12.48 4.78
C MET A 1 -0.67 -13.99 4.61
N ARG A 2 -1.88 -14.51 4.41
CA ARG A 2 -2.12 -15.94 4.12
C ARG A 2 -2.97 -16.08 2.87
N THR A 3 -2.62 -17.02 2.01
CA THR A 3 -3.46 -17.51 0.91
C THR A 3 -4.00 -18.90 1.28
N ALA A 4 -4.74 -19.55 0.38
CA ALA A 4 -5.25 -20.90 0.62
C ALA A 4 -4.14 -21.94 0.93
N GLY A 5 -2.97 -21.81 0.30
CA GLY A 5 -1.91 -22.82 0.39
C GLY A 5 -0.64 -22.38 1.12
N ARG A 6 -0.42 -21.09 1.35
CA ARG A 6 0.87 -20.57 1.85
C ARG A 6 0.71 -19.32 2.75
N GLY A 7 1.68 -19.14 3.63
CA GLY A 7 1.88 -17.91 4.40
C GLY A 7 3.00 -17.06 3.79
N TYR A 8 2.82 -15.74 3.81
CA TYR A 8 3.77 -14.75 3.31
C TYR A 8 3.93 -13.63 4.33
N TRP A 9 5.16 -13.13 4.46
CA TRP A 9 5.47 -11.88 5.14
C TRP A 9 5.64 -10.77 4.12
N ALA A 10 5.22 -9.57 4.50
CA ALA A 10 5.32 -8.36 3.69
C ALA A 10 5.74 -7.21 4.60
N ASN A 11 6.49 -6.25 4.04
CA ASN A 11 7.03 -5.14 4.81
C ASN A 11 5.94 -4.16 5.30
N CYS A 12 4.84 -4.03 4.56
CA CYS A 12 3.70 -3.21 4.92
C CYS A 12 2.42 -3.69 4.20
N LEU A 13 1.29 -3.06 4.48
CA LEU A 13 -0.01 -3.39 3.86
C LEU A 13 0.01 -3.24 2.33
N TYR A 14 0.62 -2.18 1.81
CA TYR A 14 0.79 -1.98 0.36
C TYR A 14 1.53 -3.15 -0.29
N CYS A 15 2.63 -3.62 0.31
CA CYS A 15 3.38 -4.77 -0.19
C CYS A 15 2.55 -6.07 -0.09
N ALA A 16 1.77 -6.26 0.97
CA ALA A 16 0.91 -7.42 1.11
C ALA A 16 -0.15 -7.47 -0.01
N PHE A 17 -0.80 -6.34 -0.30
CA PHE A 17 -1.72 -6.21 -1.44
C PHE A 17 -0.98 -6.45 -2.76
N GLY A 18 0.24 -5.94 -2.89
CA GLY A 18 1.10 -6.18 -4.04
C GLY A 18 1.40 -7.66 -4.29
N ILE A 19 1.76 -8.42 -3.26
CA ILE A 19 2.01 -9.87 -3.38
C ILE A 19 0.73 -10.59 -3.79
N ALA A 20 -0.40 -10.30 -3.13
CA ALA A 20 -1.69 -10.91 -3.50
C ALA A 20 -2.10 -10.61 -4.94
N ALA A 21 -1.84 -9.37 -5.41
CA ALA A 21 -2.09 -8.97 -6.79
C ALA A 21 -1.16 -9.64 -7.79
N ALA A 22 0.14 -9.72 -7.49
CA ALA A 22 1.12 -10.37 -8.36
C ALA A 22 0.85 -11.88 -8.52
N LEU A 23 0.44 -12.54 -7.43
CA LEU A 23 0.04 -13.94 -7.44
C LEU A 23 -1.36 -14.17 -8.03
N ASP A 24 -2.09 -13.09 -8.34
CA ASP A 24 -3.49 -13.10 -8.74
C ASP A 24 -4.30 -14.04 -7.83
N CYS A 25 -4.37 -13.79 -6.52
CA CYS A 25 -5.02 -14.72 -5.59
C CYS A 25 -5.83 -14.04 -4.49
N ASP A 26 -6.78 -14.79 -3.93
CA ASP A 26 -7.42 -14.44 -2.68
C ASP A 26 -6.41 -14.50 -1.53
N ALA A 27 -6.49 -13.54 -0.62
CA ALA A 27 -5.59 -13.46 0.51
C ALA A 27 -6.27 -12.86 1.74
N VAL A 28 -5.76 -13.23 2.89
CA VAL A 28 -6.05 -12.59 4.17
C VAL A 28 -4.81 -11.85 4.62
N VAL A 29 -4.92 -10.54 4.79
CA VAL A 29 -3.86 -9.72 5.37
C VAL A 29 -4.22 -9.41 6.82
N THR A 30 -3.28 -9.68 7.72
CA THR A 30 -3.39 -9.32 9.14
C THR A 30 -2.18 -8.44 9.45
N THR A 31 -2.46 -7.28 10.04
CA THR A 31 -1.49 -6.25 10.45
C THR A 31 -2.04 -5.56 11.70
N ARG A 32 -1.50 -4.40 12.07
CA ARG A 32 -2.01 -3.54 13.14
C ARG A 32 -2.26 -2.12 12.65
N TYR A 33 -3.24 -1.46 13.24
CA TYR A 33 -3.44 -0.02 13.03
C TYR A 33 -2.25 0.74 13.61
N GLY A 34 -1.68 1.68 12.84
CA GLY A 34 -0.49 2.44 13.26
C GLY A 34 0.76 1.62 13.58
N GLY A 35 0.76 0.30 13.36
CA GLY A 35 1.81 -0.60 13.87
C GLY A 35 1.75 -0.83 15.39
N GLU A 36 0.65 -0.46 16.05
CA GLU A 36 0.46 -0.54 17.51
C GLU A 36 -0.29 -1.83 17.92
N ASP A 37 -0.99 -1.84 19.05
CA ASP A 37 -1.53 -3.10 19.61
C ASP A 37 -2.77 -3.63 18.87
N GLU A 38 -3.60 -2.74 18.32
CA GLU A 38 -4.88 -3.13 17.72
C GLU A 38 -4.70 -3.81 16.36
N VAL A 39 -5.24 -5.02 16.22
CA VAL A 39 -5.16 -5.82 14.99
C VAL A 39 -6.11 -5.28 13.92
N ALA A 40 -5.57 -5.07 12.72
CA ALA A 40 -6.33 -4.84 11.50
C ALA A 40 -6.29 -6.09 10.62
N ARG A 41 -7.46 -6.48 10.09
CA ARG A 41 -7.62 -7.64 9.21
C ARG A 41 -8.37 -7.28 7.95
N TYR A 42 -7.83 -7.68 6.80
CA TYR A 42 -8.42 -7.44 5.49
C TYR A 42 -8.51 -8.75 4.72
N ASP A 43 -9.74 -9.17 4.41
CA ASP A 43 -9.98 -10.25 3.46
C ASP A 43 -10.01 -9.66 2.05
N VAL A 44 -9.05 -10.06 1.22
CA VAL A 44 -8.83 -9.55 -0.14
C VAL A 44 -9.24 -10.63 -1.13
N ARG A 45 -10.18 -10.29 -2.01
CA ARG A 45 -10.63 -11.15 -3.10
C ARG A 45 -9.97 -10.75 -4.41
N ARG A 46 -9.57 -11.75 -5.18
CA ARG A 46 -9.06 -11.60 -6.54
C ARG A 46 -10.07 -10.78 -7.36
N GLY A 47 -9.58 -9.77 -8.08
CA GLY A 47 -10.41 -8.90 -8.91
C GLY A 47 -11.18 -7.81 -8.13
N THR A 48 -11.79 -8.12 -6.99
CA THR A 48 -12.65 -7.19 -6.25
C THR A 48 -11.90 -6.31 -5.24
N GLY A 49 -10.89 -6.84 -4.54
CA GLY A 49 -10.18 -6.14 -3.47
C GLY A 49 -10.69 -6.48 -2.08
N VAL A 50 -10.65 -5.53 -1.15
CA VAL A 50 -11.06 -5.74 0.26
C VAL A 50 -12.57 -5.97 0.33
N VAL A 51 -12.99 -7.10 0.91
CA VAL A 51 -14.40 -7.52 1.03
C VAL A 51 -14.72 -7.97 2.46
N PRO A 52 -15.73 -7.37 3.13
CA PRO A 52 -16.53 -6.24 2.66
C PRO A 52 -15.68 -4.96 2.52
N PRO A 53 -16.14 -3.96 1.75
CA PRO A 53 -15.46 -2.67 1.70
C PRO A 53 -15.24 -2.11 3.10
N SER A 54 -14.03 -1.64 3.37
CA SER A 54 -13.65 -1.01 4.64
C SER A 54 -13.54 0.50 4.46
N SER A 55 -13.96 1.24 5.49
CA SER A 55 -13.76 2.69 5.59
C SER A 55 -12.36 3.08 6.09
N ASP A 56 -11.53 2.10 6.44
CA ASP A 56 -10.15 2.35 6.84
C ASP A 56 -9.37 3.05 5.73
N VAL A 57 -8.37 3.81 6.17
CA VAL A 57 -7.45 4.54 5.31
C VAL A 57 -6.04 4.00 5.46
N PHE A 58 -5.21 4.22 4.44
CA PHE A 58 -3.80 3.88 4.44
C PHE A 58 -2.97 5.14 4.26
N HIS A 59 -2.05 5.39 5.19
CA HIS A 59 -1.18 6.55 5.20
C HIS A 59 0.20 6.19 4.65
N LEU A 60 0.72 7.03 3.75
CA LEU A 60 2.09 6.99 3.23
C LEU A 60 2.85 8.22 3.73
N SER A 61 3.77 8.04 4.66
CA SER A 61 4.60 9.11 5.24
C SER A 61 5.61 9.71 4.26
N THR A 62 6.08 8.92 3.30
CA THR A 62 7.25 9.21 2.47
C THR A 62 6.83 9.32 1.01
N PRO A 63 7.17 10.41 0.30
CA PRO A 63 6.85 10.56 -1.12
C PRO A 63 7.56 9.50 -1.97
N PRO A 64 6.96 9.00 -3.07
CA PRO A 64 7.54 7.92 -3.87
C PRO A 64 8.93 8.20 -4.43
N ALA A 65 9.27 9.47 -4.68
CA ALA A 65 10.59 9.89 -5.14
C ALA A 65 11.70 9.52 -4.14
N ARG A 66 11.36 9.37 -2.86
CA ARG A 66 12.27 9.13 -1.75
C ARG A 66 12.14 7.73 -1.14
N TRP A 67 11.28 6.86 -1.68
CA TRP A 67 11.13 5.50 -1.14
C TRP A 67 12.45 4.74 -1.12
N TRP A 68 13.32 4.96 -2.10
CA TRP A 68 14.58 4.25 -2.22
C TRP A 68 15.73 4.89 -1.41
N ASP A 69 15.55 6.08 -0.84
CA ASP A 69 16.52 6.65 0.12
C ASP A 69 16.63 5.75 1.35
N ASN A 70 15.49 5.22 1.82
CA ASN A 70 15.40 4.21 2.86
C ASN A 70 14.07 3.46 2.79
N VAL A 71 14.04 2.36 2.02
CA VAL A 71 12.82 1.59 1.78
C VAL A 71 12.30 0.90 3.05
N ILE A 72 13.19 0.58 3.98
CA ILE A 72 12.81 -0.03 5.26
C ILE A 72 12.00 0.98 6.08
N PHE A 73 12.52 2.20 6.22
CA PHE A 73 11.80 3.29 6.89
C PHE A 73 10.48 3.61 6.20
N ALA A 74 10.49 3.77 4.88
CA ALA A 74 9.29 4.06 4.10
C ALA A 74 8.21 3.00 4.35
N CYS A 75 8.49 1.71 4.12
CA CYS A 75 7.51 0.66 4.37
C CYS A 75 7.07 0.57 5.83
N SER A 76 8.00 0.67 6.80
CA SER A 76 7.69 0.57 8.23
C SER A 76 6.79 1.70 8.75
N SER A 77 6.81 2.86 8.10
CA SER A 77 5.99 4.03 8.47
C SER A 77 4.71 4.16 7.65
N PHE A 78 4.45 3.25 6.70
CA PHE A 78 3.18 3.20 5.99
C PHE A 78 2.20 2.29 6.74
N GLN A 79 1.14 2.89 7.28
CA GLN A 79 0.26 2.22 8.24
C GLN A 79 -1.22 2.40 7.88
N PRO A 80 -2.07 1.39 8.14
CA PRO A 80 -3.51 1.57 8.09
C PRO A 80 -4.05 2.26 9.36
N PHE A 81 -5.17 2.95 9.21
CA PHE A 81 -5.87 3.65 10.29
C PHE A 81 -7.38 3.61 10.07
N ARG A 82 -8.16 3.77 11.15
CA ARG A 82 -9.63 3.78 11.07
C ARG A 82 -10.16 5.07 10.45
N SER A 83 -9.40 6.16 10.57
CA SER A 83 -9.79 7.49 10.10
C SER A 83 -8.56 8.37 9.82
N GLU A 84 -8.76 9.46 9.09
CA GLU A 84 -7.73 10.49 8.92
C GLU A 84 -7.35 11.17 10.25
N ALA A 85 -8.27 11.28 11.20
CA ALA A 85 -7.97 11.85 12.52
C ALA A 85 -6.98 10.98 13.32
N ASP A 86 -7.05 9.65 13.13
CA ASP A 86 -6.07 8.73 13.71
C ASP A 86 -4.70 8.87 13.04
N VAL A 87 -4.65 9.10 11.72
CA VAL A 87 -3.40 9.46 11.01
C VAL A 87 -2.80 10.72 11.63
N ASP A 88 -3.60 11.77 11.81
CA ASP A 88 -3.15 13.04 12.36
C ASP A 88 -2.58 12.89 13.77
N ARG A 89 -3.25 12.11 14.63
CA ARG A 89 -2.75 11.81 15.97
C ARG A 89 -1.44 11.05 15.92
N TRP A 90 -1.41 9.95 15.18
CA TRP A 90 -0.23 9.09 15.12
C TRP A 90 0.99 9.81 14.55
N CYS A 91 0.81 10.63 13.50
CA CYS A 91 1.88 11.46 12.93
C CYS A 91 2.44 12.46 13.95
N ARG A 92 1.59 13.11 14.76
CA ARG A 92 2.06 14.00 15.84
C ARG A 92 2.86 13.24 16.88
N ASP A 93 2.32 12.12 17.36
CA ASP A 93 2.91 11.34 18.46
C ASP A 93 4.26 10.71 18.08
N HIS A 94 4.42 10.35 16.80
CA HIS A 94 5.64 9.72 16.27
C HIS A 94 6.58 10.70 15.54
N ALA A 95 6.27 12.01 15.55
CA ALA A 95 7.00 13.04 14.82
C ALA A 95 7.20 12.71 13.32
N LEU A 96 6.16 12.17 12.68
CA LEU A 96 6.16 11.80 11.27
C LEU A 96 5.32 12.79 10.44
N PRO A 97 5.71 13.05 9.18
CA PRO A 97 4.88 13.84 8.28
C PRO A 97 3.55 13.12 7.99
N ARG A 98 2.49 13.90 7.79
CA ARG A 98 1.14 13.41 7.42
C ARG A 98 1.07 12.83 5.99
N GLY A 99 2.11 13.06 5.18
CA GLY A 99 2.28 12.47 3.85
C GLY A 99 1.02 12.48 2.98
N ALA A 100 0.67 11.32 2.41
CA ALA A 100 -0.57 11.11 1.66
C ALA A 100 -1.44 10.03 2.29
N ILE A 101 -2.75 10.13 2.07
CA ILE A 101 -3.74 9.17 2.57
C ILE A 101 -4.52 8.60 1.39
N MET A 102 -4.79 7.30 1.42
CA MET A 102 -5.57 6.58 0.41
C MET A 102 -6.66 5.73 1.07
N SER A 103 -7.80 5.54 0.40
CA SER A 103 -8.73 4.47 0.81
C SER A 103 -8.14 3.09 0.48
N LEU A 104 -8.58 2.04 1.17
CA LEU A 104 -8.12 0.69 0.87
C LEU A 104 -8.50 0.21 -0.54
N GLY A 105 -9.62 0.68 -1.08
CA GLY A 105 -10.01 0.41 -2.47
C GLY A 105 -9.04 1.04 -3.47
N ALA A 106 -8.66 2.31 -3.27
CA ALA A 106 -7.67 2.98 -4.10
C ALA A 106 -6.28 2.33 -3.96
N LEU A 107 -5.89 1.95 -2.75
CA LEU A 107 -4.65 1.22 -2.48
C LEU A 107 -4.61 -0.11 -3.24
N TRP A 108 -5.68 -0.89 -3.18
CA TRP A 108 -5.78 -2.15 -3.90
C TRP A 108 -5.70 -1.96 -5.42
N ALA A 109 -6.44 -1.01 -5.98
CA ALA A 109 -6.41 -0.71 -7.40
C ALA A 109 -5.00 -0.31 -7.86
N PHE A 110 -4.34 0.57 -7.11
CA PHE A 110 -2.97 0.97 -7.39
C PHE A 110 -1.97 -0.20 -7.24
N ALA A 111 -2.08 -1.00 -6.18
CA ALA A 111 -1.22 -2.16 -5.96
C ALA A 111 -1.37 -3.20 -7.07
N ARG A 112 -2.59 -3.43 -7.58
CA ARG A 112 -2.84 -4.33 -8.70
C ARG A 112 -2.09 -3.92 -9.96
N ASP A 113 -2.17 -2.66 -10.33
CA ASP A 113 -1.51 -2.20 -11.55
C ASP A 113 0.00 -2.06 -11.35
N TRP A 114 0.45 -1.70 -10.15
CA TRP A 114 1.87 -1.65 -9.82
C TRP A 114 2.52 -3.04 -9.83
N TYR A 115 1.94 -4.02 -9.14
CA TYR A 115 2.54 -5.33 -8.92
C TYR A 115 2.09 -6.41 -9.90
N GLY A 116 0.96 -6.25 -10.60
CA GLY A 116 0.34 -7.32 -11.40
C GLY A 116 1.25 -7.91 -12.49
N SER A 117 2.23 -7.16 -12.99
CA SER A 117 3.20 -7.63 -13.98
C SER A 117 4.52 -8.13 -13.40
N TYR A 118 4.66 -8.20 -12.07
CA TYR A 118 5.95 -8.56 -11.43
C TYR A 118 6.36 -10.01 -11.69
N LEU A 119 5.41 -10.89 -11.98
CA LEU A 119 5.67 -12.29 -12.34
C LEU A 119 5.69 -12.54 -13.86
N SER A 120 5.52 -11.50 -14.69
CA SER A 120 5.59 -11.64 -16.14
C SER A 120 7.00 -11.96 -16.60
N THR A 121 7.14 -12.80 -17.63
CA THR A 121 8.42 -13.15 -18.27
C THR A 121 8.45 -12.69 -19.73
N PRO A 122 9.45 -11.88 -20.14
CA PRO A 122 10.50 -11.30 -19.30
C PRO A 122 9.97 -10.18 -18.38
N TRP A 123 10.48 -10.10 -17.16
CA TRP A 123 10.17 -9.00 -16.26
C TRP A 123 10.93 -7.75 -16.68
N ARG A 124 10.27 -6.59 -16.64
CA ARG A 124 10.86 -5.28 -16.92
C ARG A 124 10.54 -4.30 -15.80
N LYS A 125 11.56 -3.61 -15.30
CA LYS A 125 11.39 -2.46 -14.41
C LYS A 125 10.74 -1.29 -15.16
N ARG A 126 9.75 -0.63 -14.56
CA ARG A 126 9.17 0.61 -15.10
C ARG A 126 10.19 1.75 -15.10
N SER A 127 10.15 2.57 -16.14
CA SER A 127 10.84 3.87 -16.16
C SER A 127 10.16 4.87 -15.22
N PRO A 128 10.84 5.96 -14.81
CA PRO A 128 10.22 7.03 -14.02
C PRO A 128 8.98 7.63 -14.70
N ALA A 129 9.01 7.80 -16.03
CA ALA A 129 7.88 8.31 -16.80
C ALA A 129 6.68 7.33 -16.79
N GLU A 130 6.93 6.03 -16.96
CA GLU A 130 5.87 5.00 -16.85
C GLU A 130 5.27 4.94 -15.45
N ALA A 131 6.09 5.08 -14.40
CA ALA A 131 5.63 5.13 -13.03
C ALA A 131 4.83 6.42 -12.72
N GLN A 132 5.28 7.57 -13.21
CA GLN A 132 4.56 8.84 -13.06
C GLN A 132 3.20 8.79 -13.77
N ALA A 133 3.15 8.23 -14.99
CA ALA A 133 1.89 8.04 -15.72
C ALA A 133 0.93 7.10 -14.98
N LEU A 134 1.46 6.07 -14.33
CA LEU A 134 0.68 5.17 -13.50
C LEU A 134 0.09 5.89 -12.27
N PHE A 135 0.87 6.72 -11.57
CA PHE A 135 0.34 7.55 -10.48
C PHE A 135 -0.82 8.44 -10.95
N THR A 136 -0.64 9.18 -12.05
CA THR A 136 -1.68 10.03 -12.62
C THR A 136 -2.95 9.26 -12.95
N ARG A 137 -2.85 8.04 -13.51
CA ARG A 137 -4.00 7.20 -13.84
C ARG A 137 -4.83 6.82 -12.60
N HIS A 138 -4.20 6.66 -11.45
CA HIS A 138 -4.87 6.39 -10.18
C HIS A 138 -5.28 7.65 -9.42
N GLY A 139 -5.21 8.83 -10.04
CA GLY A 139 -5.51 10.10 -9.37
C GLY A 139 -4.48 10.50 -8.32
N LEU A 140 -3.31 9.85 -8.29
CA LEU A 140 -2.21 10.13 -7.37
C LEU A 140 -1.39 11.29 -7.95
N ILE A 141 -1.92 12.50 -7.76
CA ILE A 141 -1.41 13.75 -8.34
C ILE A 141 -0.96 14.73 -7.27
N GLY A 142 -0.16 15.72 -7.68
CA GLY A 142 0.36 16.77 -6.78
C GLY A 142 1.79 16.51 -6.31
N PRO A 143 2.35 17.41 -5.49
CA PRO A 143 3.79 17.40 -5.16
C PRO A 143 4.27 16.11 -4.50
N PHE A 144 3.44 15.49 -3.65
CA PHE A 144 3.80 14.24 -2.96
C PHE A 144 4.08 13.09 -3.92
N TRP A 145 3.37 13.03 -5.06
CA TRP A 145 3.42 11.93 -6.03
C TRP A 145 4.34 12.18 -7.22
N ARG A 146 5.07 13.31 -7.21
CA ARG A 146 6.00 13.66 -8.29
C ARG A 146 7.31 12.90 -8.12
N ILE A 147 7.73 12.16 -9.16
CA ILE A 147 8.98 11.40 -9.21
C ILE A 147 9.85 11.76 -10.43
N THR A 148 9.37 12.66 -11.27
CA THR A 148 10.03 13.24 -12.44
C THR A 148 10.07 14.75 -12.32
#